data_AF-A0A962XGF5-F1
#
_entry.id   AF-A0A962XGF5-F1
#
_cell.length_a   1.000
_cell.length_b   1.000
_cell.length_c   1.000
_cell.angle_alpha   90.00
_cell.angle_beta   90.00
_cell.angle_gamma   90.00
#
_symmetry.space_group_name_H-M   'P 1'
#
loop_
_entity.id
_entity.type
_entity.pdbx_description
1 polymer ?
#
loop_
_entity_poly.entity_id
_entity_poly.type
_entity_poly.pdbx_seq_one_letter_code
_entity_poly.pdbx_strand_id
1 'polypeptide(L)' 'LVAATHQAILLVSGVETRLSTAGGTSDGRFIAPTGAQVLELGPLNATIHQVDECVGVDDLDRLSKMYELILQALLT' A
#
# COMPACT_ATOMS: atom_id res chain seq x y z
N LEU A 1 5.94 -11.12 -0.22
CA LEU A 1 5.07 -9.92 -0.25
C LEU A 1 5.86 -8.62 0.02
N VAL A 2 6.43 -8.42 1.22
CA VAL A 2 7.12 -7.16 1.60
C VAL A 2 8.17 -6.69 0.58
N ALA A 3 9.08 -7.57 0.15
CA ALA A 3 10.13 -7.20 -0.81
C ALA A 3 9.57 -6.74 -2.18
N ALA A 4 8.55 -7.42 -2.69
CA ALA A 4 7.89 -7.03 -3.95
C ALA A 4 7.24 -5.65 -3.83
N THR A 5 6.61 -5.36 -2.70
CA THR A 5 6.00 -4.05 -2.43
C THR A 5 7.03 -2.94 -2.29
N HIS A 6 8.12 -3.14 -1.56
CA HIS A 6 9.24 -2.18 -1.50
C HIS A 6 9.77 -1.85 -2.90
N GLN A 7 10.05 -2.88 -3.70
CA GLN A 7 10.57 -2.70 -5.04
C GLN A 7 9.59 -1.94 -5.95
N ALA A 8 8.31 -2.28 -5.89
CA ALA A 8 7.29 -1.60 -6.69
C ALA A 8 7.16 -0.11 -6.32
N ILE A 9 7.21 0.24 -5.04
CA ILE A 9 7.14 1.63 -4.59
C ILE A 9 8.39 2.38 -5.07
N LEU A 10 9.58 1.81 -4.85
CA LEU A 10 10.84 2.42 -5.29
C LEU A 10 10.86 2.68 -6.80
N LEU A 11 10.38 1.73 -7.61
CA LEU A 11 10.34 1.87 -9.07
C LEU A 11 9.37 2.97 -9.55
N VAL A 12 8.23 3.12 -8.88
CA VAL A 12 7.17 4.06 -9.33
C VAL A 12 7.37 5.46 -8.78
N SER A 13 7.81 5.60 -7.52
CA SER A 13 7.92 6.89 -6.85
C SER A 13 9.36 7.34 -6.57
N GLY A 14 10.35 6.46 -6.70
CA GLY A 14 11.74 6.74 -6.32
C GLY A 14 11.95 6.84 -4.80
N VAL A 15 10.96 6.45 -4.00
CA VAL A 15 10.99 6.59 -2.53
C VAL A 15 11.27 5.23 -1.88
N GLU A 16 12.26 5.22 -0.99
CA GLU A 16 12.47 4.12 -0.04
C GLU A 16 11.42 4.20 1.07
N THR A 17 10.65 3.13 1.25
CA THR A 17 9.56 3.09 2.23
C THR A 17 10.01 2.57 3.58
N ARG A 18 9.20 2.84 4.60
CA ARG A 18 9.39 2.36 5.96
C ARG A 18 8.22 1.47 6.36
N LEU A 19 8.54 0.29 6.91
CA LEU A 19 7.54 -0.54 7.57
C LEU A 19 7.04 0.13 8.84
N SER A 20 5.73 0.16 9.00
CA SER A 20 5.05 0.77 10.14
C SER A 20 3.93 -0.12 10.64
N THR A 21 3.72 -0.12 11.95
CA THR A 21 2.54 -0.69 12.62
C THR A 21 1.76 0.41 13.37
N ALA A 22 2.02 1.67 13.06
CA ALA A 22 1.34 2.82 13.67
C ALA A 22 -0.03 3.06 13.01
N GLY A 23 -0.90 3.80 13.69
CA GLY A 23 -2.26 4.08 13.24
C GLY A 23 -3.30 3.22 13.96
N GLY A 24 -4.42 2.96 13.29
CA GLY A 24 -5.50 2.09 13.78
C GLY A 24 -5.33 0.64 13.35
N THR A 25 -6.46 -0.07 13.17
CA THR A 25 -6.48 -1.45 12.68
C THR A 25 -7.20 -1.54 11.35
N SER A 26 -6.82 -2.50 10.50
CA SER A 26 -7.61 -2.92 9.34
C SER A 26 -8.21 -4.32 9.55
N ASP A 27 -8.95 -4.78 8.55
CA ASP A 27 -9.46 -6.16 8.48
C ASP A 27 -8.37 -7.18 8.14
N GLY A 28 -7.12 -6.75 7.94
CA GLY A 28 -5.95 -7.62 7.89
C GLY A 28 -5.86 -8.55 9.11
N ARG A 29 -6.36 -8.12 10.28
CA ARG A 29 -6.44 -8.95 11.50
C ARG A 29 -7.28 -10.22 11.34
N PHE A 30 -8.25 -10.23 10.42
CA PHE A 30 -9.08 -11.39 10.13
C PHE A 30 -8.48 -12.29 9.04
N ILE A 31 -7.62 -11.73 8.18
CA ILE A 31 -6.95 -12.46 7.10
C ILE A 31 -5.70 -13.17 7.63
N ALA A 32 -4.93 -12.53 8.52
CA ALA A 32 -3.68 -13.08 9.05
C ALA A 32 -3.79 -14.50 9.65
N PRO A 33 -4.87 -14.87 10.38
CA PRO A 33 -5.05 -16.24 10.90
C PRO A 33 -5.13 -17.35 9.84
N THR A 34 -5.34 -17.02 8.56
CA THR A 34 -5.29 -17.98 7.46
C THR A 34 -3.88 -18.47 7.12
N GLY A 35 -2.84 -17.84 7.69
CA GLY A 35 -1.44 -18.07 7.36
C GLY A 35 -0.91 -17.19 6.22
N ALA A 36 -1.74 -16.30 5.66
CA ALA A 36 -1.32 -15.35 4.65
C ALA A 36 -0.35 -14.30 5.20
N GLN A 37 0.61 -13.88 4.36
CA GLN A 37 1.34 -12.64 4.58
C GLN A 37 0.39 -11.46 4.30
N VAL A 38 0.31 -10.50 5.23
CA VAL A 38 -0.56 -9.33 5.11
C VAL A 38 0.28 -8.06 5.25
N LEU A 39 0.07 -7.09 4.35
CA LEU A 39 0.54 -5.72 4.49
C LEU A 39 -0.54 -4.76 4.02
N GLU A 40 -0.39 -3.49 4.38
CA GLU A 40 -1.25 -2.40 3.94
C GLU A 40 -0.44 -1.40 3.11
N LEU A 41 -1.01 -0.97 1.98
CA LEU A 41 -0.49 0.06 1.10
C LEU A 41 -1.68 0.87 0.59
N GLY A 42 -1.54 2.19 0.52
CA GLY A 42 -2.61 3.08 0.09
C GLY A 42 -2.14 4.53 -0.06
N PRO A 43 -3.05 5.45 -0.45
CA PRO A 43 -2.74 6.87 -0.58
C PRO A 43 -2.55 7.53 0.79
N LEU A 44 -2.22 8.82 0.77
CA LEU A 44 -2.06 9.62 1.99
C LEU A 44 -3.36 9.62 2.81
N ASN A 45 -3.25 9.28 4.10
CA ASN A 45 -4.40 9.20 5.00
C ASN A 45 -4.68 10.51 5.77
N ALA A 46 -4.06 11.63 5.39
CA ALA A 46 -4.08 12.86 6.18
C ALA A 46 -5.48 13.49 6.34
N THR A 47 -6.38 13.25 5.39
CA THR A 47 -7.73 13.83 5.36
C THR A 47 -8.84 12.81 5.57
N ILE A 48 -8.54 11.54 5.86
CA ILE A 48 -9.61 10.54 6.07
C ILE A 48 -10.48 10.95 7.26
N HIS A 49 -11.79 10.75 7.13
CA HIS A 49 -12.78 11.08 8.16
C HIS A 49 -12.82 12.58 8.53
N GLN A 50 -12.45 13.46 7.61
CA GLN A 50 -12.54 14.92 7.78
C GLN A 50 -13.45 15.52 6.72
N VAL A 51 -13.91 16.76 6.96
CA VAL A 51 -14.58 17.55 5.93
C VAL A 51 -13.57 17.84 4.82
N ASP A 52 -14.02 17.88 3.57
CA ASP A 52 -13.16 18.09 2.39
C ASP A 52 -12.08 17.01 2.21
N GLU A 53 -12.41 15.76 2.53
CA GLU A 53 -11.57 14.59 2.24
C GLU A 53 -11.19 14.54 0.76
N CYS A 54 -9.88 14.45 0.48
CA CYS A 54 -9.37 14.46 -0.88
C CYS A 54 -8.13 13.58 -1.03
N VAL A 55 -7.76 13.33 -2.29
CA VAL A 55 -6.57 12.56 -2.67
C VAL A 55 -5.93 13.21 -3.90
N GLY A 56 -4.61 13.14 -4.01
CA GLY A 56 -3.91 13.55 -5.23
C GLY A 56 -4.29 12.64 -6.39
N VAL A 57 -4.78 13.20 -7.50
CA VAL A 57 -5.20 12.39 -8.65
C VAL A 57 -4.03 11.56 -9.21
N ASP A 58 -2.85 12.17 -9.33
CA ASP A 58 -1.63 11.48 -9.78
C ASP A 58 -1.20 10.34 -8.82
N ASP A 59 -1.54 10.43 -7.54
CA ASP A 59 -1.21 9.39 -6.57
C ASP A 59 -2.05 8.12 -6.80
N LEU A 60 -3.27 8.25 -7.34
CA LEU A 60 -4.09 7.10 -7.72
C LEU A 60 -3.48 6.33 -8.90
N ASP A 61 -2.98 7.05 -9.91
CA ASP A 61 -2.31 6.43 -11.06
C ASP A 61 -1.02 5.71 -10.63
N ARG A 62 -0.21 6.35 -9.77
CA ARG A 62 0.99 5.73 -9.17
C ARG A 62 0.63 4.50 -8.35
N LEU A 63 -0.40 4.59 -7.50
CA LEU A 63 -0.82 3.48 -6.65
C LEU A 63 -1.29 2.28 -7.50
N SER A 64 -2.06 2.53 -8.55
CA SER A 64 -2.46 1.52 -9.53
C SER A 64 -1.23 0.83 -10.15
N LYS A 65 -0.22 1.61 -10.57
CA LYS A 65 1.01 1.04 -11.13
C LYS A 65 1.80 0.21 -10.12
N MET A 66 1.87 0.63 -8.86
CA MET A 66 2.51 -0.14 -7.80
C MET A 66 1.80 -1.49 -7.60
N TYR A 67 0.47 -1.51 -7.56
CA TYR A 67 -0.29 -2.76 -7.46
C TYR A 67 -0.06 -3.69 -8.64
N GLU A 68 -0.02 -3.17 -9.87
CA GLU A 68 0.28 -3.95 -11.06
C GLU A 68 1.66 -4.63 -10.96
N LEU A 69 2.69 -3.88 -10.56
CA LEU A 69 4.05 -4.40 -10.40
C LEU A 69 4.15 -5.45 -9.27
N ILE A 70 3.41 -5.27 -8.18
CA ILE A 70 3.34 -6.26 -7.09
C ILE A 70 2.72 -7.55 -7.60
N LEU A 71 1.63 -7.47 -8.36
CA LEU A 71 0.99 -8.65 -8.95
C LEU A 71 1.95 -9.38 -9.90
N GLN A 72 2.64 -8.65 -10.77
CA GLN A 72 3.67 -9.22 -11.65
C GLN A 72 4.76 -9.93 -10.84
N ALA A 73 5.40 -9.24 -9.90
CA ALA A 73 6.49 -9.80 -9.11
C ALA A 73 6.12 -11.03 -8.25
N LEU A 74 4.82 -11.26 -7.98
CA LEU A 74 4.35 -12.39 -7.17
C LEU A 74 3.76 -13.55 -7.98
N LEU A 75 3.26 -13.28 -9.18
CA LEU A 75 2.50 -14.25 -9.98
C LEU A 75 3.18 -14.63 -11.30
N THR A 76 4.30 -14.00 -11.64
CA THR A 76 5.14 -14.33 -12.79
C THR A 76 6.58 -14.54 -12.35
#